data_AF-A0A4U3M618-F1
#
_entry.id   AF-A0A4U3M618-F1
#
_cell.length_a   1.000
_cell.length_b   1.000
_cell.length_c   1.000
_cell.angle_alpha   90.00
_cell.angle_beta   90.00
_cell.angle_gamma   90.00
#
_symmetry.space_group_name_H-M   'P 1'
#
loop_
_entity.id
_entity.type
_entity.pdbx_description
1 polymer ?
#
loop_
_entity_poly.entity_id
_entity_poly.type
_entity_poly.pdbx_seq_one_letter_code
_entity_poly.pdbx_strand_id
1 'polypeptide(L)'
;MPGRHPVTSLKALDAATHGPHVSPPHPESGRVRWLSPTSRAVRVRVRRHTCECQPTLYELCQSGGLMFIRRTRRVNHPSTMETDWLPTRDAEQLWTRILTGEVR
;
A
#
# COMPACT_ATOMS: atom_id res chain seq x y z
N MET A 1 34.82 -15.08 36.88
CA MET A 1 34.91 -15.74 35.54
C MET A 1 34.09 -17.02 35.59
N PRO A 2 33.30 -17.43 34.58
CA PRO A 2 32.51 -16.65 33.60
C PRO A 2 31.05 -17.18 33.44
N GLY A 3 30.19 -16.37 32.80
CA GLY A 3 29.00 -16.78 32.02
C GLY A 3 27.72 -17.10 32.82
N ARG A 4 26.52 -16.66 32.44
CA ARG A 4 26.00 -16.26 31.11
C ARG A 4 24.60 -15.64 31.32
N HIS A 5 24.38 -14.38 30.95
CA HIS A 5 23.07 -13.88 30.52
C HIS A 5 23.15 -13.59 29.00
N PRO A 6 22.05 -13.44 28.27
CA PRO A 6 20.75 -14.11 28.34
C PRO A 6 20.38 -14.69 26.95
N VAL A 7 19.30 -15.45 26.83
CA VAL A 7 18.63 -15.58 25.52
C VAL A 7 17.20 -15.09 25.70
N THR A 8 17.07 -13.77 25.74
CA THR A 8 15.78 -13.10 25.58
C THR A 8 15.30 -13.41 24.17
N SER A 9 14.20 -14.15 24.09
CA SER A 9 13.51 -14.58 22.89
C SER A 9 13.44 -13.48 21.82
N LEU A 10 14.09 -13.73 20.68
CA LEU A 10 14.06 -12.88 19.48
C LEU A 10 12.71 -12.98 18.73
N LYS A 11 11.59 -13.09 19.45
CA LYS A 11 10.23 -13.24 18.87
C LYS A 11 9.38 -11.98 18.95
N ALA A 12 9.90 -10.89 19.50
CA ALA A 12 9.12 -9.68 19.81
C ALA A 12 9.54 -8.42 19.02
N LEU A 13 10.28 -8.58 17.92
CA LEU A 13 10.72 -7.44 17.08
C LEU A 13 10.19 -7.47 15.62
N ASP A 14 9.54 -8.55 15.17
CA ASP A 14 9.04 -8.67 13.79
C ASP A 14 7.56 -8.28 13.61
N ALA A 15 6.82 -8.02 14.69
CA ALA A 15 5.38 -7.72 14.59
C ALA A 15 5.06 -6.25 14.24
N ALA A 16 6.05 -5.37 14.17
CA ALA A 16 5.86 -3.92 14.18
C ALA A 16 5.98 -3.20 12.82
N THR A 17 6.09 -3.92 11.69
CA THR A 17 6.16 -3.24 10.37
C THR A 17 5.40 -3.98 9.28
N HIS A 18 4.22 -4.48 9.63
CA HIS A 18 3.31 -5.12 8.68
C HIS A 18 2.19 -4.14 8.31
N GLY A 19 2.16 -3.66 7.06
CA GLY A 19 1.07 -2.81 6.58
C GLY A 19 -0.30 -3.52 6.64
N PRO A 20 -1.43 -2.79 6.54
CA PRO A 20 -2.75 -3.42 6.49
C PRO A 20 -2.86 -4.41 5.33
N HIS A 21 -3.57 -5.51 5.56
CA HIS A 21 -4.02 -6.39 4.49
C HIS A 21 -5.21 -5.77 3.76
N VAL A 22 -5.27 -6.04 2.45
CA VAL A 22 -6.45 -5.74 1.64
C VAL A 22 -7.43 -6.91 1.82
N SER A 23 -8.66 -6.59 2.23
CA SER A 23 -9.74 -7.57 2.26
C SER A 23 -9.99 -8.14 0.86
N PRO A 24 -10.43 -9.41 0.75
CA PRO A 24 -10.89 -9.94 -0.52
C PRO A 24 -11.94 -9.02 -1.16
N PRO A 25 -11.95 -8.85 -2.50
CA PRO A 25 -12.93 -7.99 -3.15
C PRO A 25 -14.35 -8.48 -2.89
N HIS A 26 -15.26 -7.55 -2.59
CA HIS A 26 -16.68 -7.83 -2.51
C HIS A 26 -17.23 -8.29 -3.89
N PRO A 27 -18.28 -9.13 -3.97
CA PRO A 27 -18.89 -9.50 -5.25
C PRO A 27 -19.35 -8.29 -6.09
N GLU A 28 -19.77 -7.23 -5.41
CA GLU A 28 -20.19 -5.95 -6.03
C GLU A 28 -19.08 -4.89 -6.02
N SER A 29 -17.81 -5.31 -5.93
CA SER A 29 -16.67 -4.40 -5.85
C SER A 29 -16.62 -3.49 -7.09
N GLY A 30 -16.57 -2.19 -6.85
CA GLY A 30 -16.43 -1.18 -7.88
C GLY A 30 -15.05 -1.26 -8.56
N ARG A 31 -14.97 -0.76 -9.80
CA ARG A 31 -13.68 -0.70 -10.51
C ARG A 31 -12.96 0.60 -10.20
N VAL A 32 -11.68 0.51 -9.87
CA VAL A 32 -10.78 1.66 -9.83
C VAL A 32 -10.26 1.93 -11.23
N ARG A 33 -10.25 3.21 -11.61
CA ARG A 33 -9.61 3.66 -12.84
C ARG A 33 -8.09 3.66 -12.65
N TRP A 34 -7.41 2.75 -13.34
CA TRP A 34 -5.96 2.61 -13.31
C TRP A 34 -5.33 3.22 -14.55
N LEU A 35 -4.30 4.03 -14.34
CA LEU A 35 -3.56 4.76 -15.36
C LEU A 35 -2.10 4.36 -15.34
N SER A 36 -1.45 4.44 -16.50
CA SER A 36 0.00 4.36 -16.56
C SER A 36 0.60 5.51 -15.74
N PRO A 37 1.61 5.25 -14.88
CA PRO A 37 2.32 6.30 -14.17
C PRO A 37 2.89 7.30 -15.17
N THR A 38 2.88 8.56 -14.79
CA THR A 38 3.47 9.64 -15.60
C THR A 38 4.51 10.35 -14.76
N SER A 39 5.58 10.86 -15.39
CA SER A 39 6.66 11.58 -14.69
C SER A 39 6.23 13.03 -14.34
N ARG A 40 5.11 13.16 -13.63
CA ARG A 40 4.47 14.44 -13.28
C ARG A 40 5.18 15.16 -12.13
N ALA A 41 5.96 14.45 -11.32
CA ALA A 41 6.64 15.04 -10.17
C ALA A 41 8.04 14.46 -9.99
N VAL A 42 8.98 15.33 -9.61
CA VAL A 42 10.37 14.97 -9.28
C VAL A 42 10.47 14.23 -7.94
N ARG A 43 9.51 14.46 -7.03
CA ARG A 43 9.46 13.83 -5.72
C ARG A 43 8.06 13.34 -5.38
N VAL A 44 7.97 12.08 -4.96
CA VAL A 44 6.76 11.44 -4.43
C VAL A 44 7.08 10.87 -3.05
N ARG A 45 6.19 11.11 -2.08
CA ARG A 45 6.29 10.52 -0.75
C ARG A 45 5.24 9.42 -0.58
N VAL A 46 5.67 8.23 -0.20
CA VAL A 46 4.75 7.17 0.26
C VAL A 46 4.32 7.51 1.69
N ARG A 47 3.01 7.60 1.92
CA ARG A 47 2.39 7.93 3.21
C ARG A 47 1.93 6.68 3.94
N ARG A 48 1.38 5.71 3.21
CA ARG A 48 0.92 4.41 3.71
C ARG A 48 1.15 3.36 2.63
N HIS A 49 1.27 2.11 3.03
CA HIS A 49 1.37 0.96 2.13
C HIS A 49 0.60 -0.22 2.71
N THR A 50 0.13 -1.14 1.87
CA THR A 50 -0.41 -2.43 2.31
C THR A 50 0.71 -3.38 2.67
N CYS A 51 0.38 -4.48 3.34
CA CYS A 51 1.30 -5.59 3.52
C CYS A 51 1.86 -6.11 2.18
N GLU A 52 3.11 -6.53 2.18
CA GLU A 52 3.78 -7.15 1.01
C GLU A 52 3.53 -8.66 0.86
N CYS A 53 2.74 -9.28 1.74
CA CYS A 53 2.46 -10.72 1.69
C CYS A 53 1.61 -11.14 0.48
N GLN A 54 0.93 -10.18 -0.16
CA GLN A 54 0.09 -10.42 -1.32
C GLN A 54 0.85 -10.05 -2.61
N PRO A 55 0.54 -10.70 -3.76
CA PRO A 55 1.19 -10.38 -5.02
C PRO A 55 0.91 -8.97 -5.57
N THR A 56 -0.08 -8.27 -4.99
CA THR A 56 -0.43 -6.88 -5.31
C THR A 56 -0.21 -6.01 -4.08
N LEU A 57 0.65 -5.01 -4.22
CA LEU A 57 0.93 -3.97 -3.22
C LEU A 57 0.20 -2.69 -3.60
N TYR A 58 -0.39 -2.01 -2.63
CA TYR A 58 -0.92 -0.66 -2.79
C TYR A 58 -0.15 0.33 -1.91
N GLU A 59 0.09 1.52 -2.43
CA GLU A 59 0.75 2.62 -1.73
C GLU A 59 -0.11 3.89 -1.87
N LEU A 60 -0.37 4.58 -0.76
CA LEU A 60 -0.93 5.93 -0.77
C LEU A 60 0.22 6.93 -0.89
N CYS A 61 0.31 7.59 -2.03
CA CYS A 61 1.39 8.49 -2.40
C CYS A 61 0.93 9.96 -2.32
N GLN A 62 1.85 10.87 -2.02
CA GLN A 62 1.61 12.31 -1.93
C GLN A 62 2.67 13.11 -2.69
N SER A 63 2.23 14.11 -3.46
CA SER A 63 3.10 15.12 -4.08
C SER A 63 2.30 16.35 -4.50
N GLY A 64 2.91 17.55 -4.44
CA GLY A 64 2.27 18.80 -4.90
C GLY A 64 0.93 19.13 -4.22
N GLY A 65 0.73 18.69 -2.97
CA GLY A 65 -0.55 18.86 -2.24
C GLY A 65 -1.65 17.87 -2.64
N LEU A 66 -1.42 17.04 -3.65
CA LEU A 66 -2.33 15.98 -4.09
C LEU A 66 -1.87 14.61 -3.59
N MET A 67 -2.79 13.65 -3.63
CA MET A 67 -2.52 12.25 -3.32
C MET A 67 -3.06 11.33 -4.40
N PHE A 68 -2.46 10.15 -4.51
CA PHE A 68 -2.89 9.12 -5.45
C PHE A 68 -2.53 7.75 -4.90
N ILE A 69 -3.16 6.71 -5.44
CA ILE A 69 -2.84 5.33 -5.07
C ILE A 69 -2.03 4.71 -6.18
N ARG A 70 -0.88 4.16 -5.82
CA ARG A 70 -0.07 3.33 -6.70
C ARG A 70 -0.36 1.87 -6.42
N ARG A 71 -0.61 1.09 -7.47
CA ARG A 71 -0.74 -0.36 -7.42
C ARG A 71 0.41 -1.00 -8.15
N THR A 72 1.16 -1.85 -7.44
CA THR A 72 2.25 -2.64 -7.99
C THR A 72 1.87 -4.11 -7.95
N ARG A 73 1.71 -4.73 -9.12
CA ARG A 73 1.60 -6.19 -9.25
C ARG A 73 2.99 -6.76 -9.46
N ARG A 74 3.36 -7.80 -8.73
CA ARG A 74 4.71 -8.41 -8.76
C ARG A 74 4.77 -9.74 -9.54
N VAL A 75 3.63 -10.35 -9.84
CA VAL A 75 3.55 -11.68 -10.48
C VAL A 75 2.71 -11.67 -11.76
N ASN A 76 2.90 -12.70 -12.59
CA ASN A 76 2.24 -12.96 -13.88
C ASN A 76 2.47 -11.91 -14.96
N HIS A 77 2.36 -10.62 -14.65
CA HIS A 77 2.81 -9.51 -15.46
C HIS A 77 3.12 -8.33 -14.52
N PRO A 78 4.39 -8.16 -14.10
CA PRO A 78 4.77 -7.09 -13.21
C PRO A 78 4.40 -5.73 -13.81
N SER A 79 3.63 -4.94 -13.06
CA SER A 79 3.10 -3.67 -13.56
C SER A 79 2.87 -2.69 -12.42
N THR A 80 3.18 -1.42 -12.65
CA THR A 80 2.84 -0.32 -11.76
C THR A 80 1.80 0.56 -12.44
N MET A 81 0.71 0.84 -11.74
CA MET A 81 -0.36 1.74 -12.21
C MET A 81 -0.73 2.71 -11.10
N GLU A 82 -1.28 3.86 -11.47
CA GLU A 82 -1.69 4.91 -10.55
C GLU A 82 -3.16 5.26 -10.77
N THR A 83 -3.82 5.77 -9.74
CA THR A 83 -5.11 6.45 -9.89
C THR A 83 -4.91 7.86 -10.45
N ASP A 84 -6.01 8.57 -10.71
CA ASP A 84 -5.94 10.03 -10.79
C ASP A 84 -5.33 10.62 -9.51
N TRP A 85 -4.73 11.80 -9.63
CA TRP A 85 -4.20 12.56 -8.50
C TRP A 85 -5.32 13.42 -7.94
N LEU A 86 -5.70 13.13 -6.71
CA LEU A 86 -6.92 13.61 -6.07
C LEU A 86 -6.59 14.54 -4.88
N PRO A 87 -7.53 15.39 -4.48
CA PRO A 87 -7.49 16.02 -3.16
C PRO A 87 -7.35 14.98 -2.05
N THR A 88 -6.66 15.34 -0.96
CA THR A 88 -6.35 14.44 0.16
C THR A 88 -7.56 13.66 0.67
N ARG A 89 -8.71 14.33 0.84
CA ARG A 89 -9.93 13.70 1.34
C ARG A 89 -10.38 12.53 0.46
N ASP A 90 -10.41 12.75 -0.85
CA ASP A 90 -10.91 11.77 -1.82
C ASP A 90 -9.94 10.60 -1.97
N ALA A 91 -8.63 10.87 -1.91
CA ALA A 91 -7.60 9.84 -1.94
C ALA A 91 -7.64 8.95 -0.68
N GLU A 92 -7.82 9.53 0.51
CA GLU A 92 -7.95 8.76 1.77
C GLU A 92 -9.25 7.94 1.80
N GLN A 93 -10.34 8.46 1.23
CA GLN A 93 -11.58 7.68 1.07
C GLN A 93 -11.37 6.51 0.10
N LEU A 94 -10.74 6.75 -1.05
CA LEU A 94 -10.44 5.69 -2.01
C LEU A 94 -9.51 4.63 -1.42
N TRP A 95 -8.51 5.04 -0.65
CA TRP A 95 -7.61 4.15 0.08
C TRP A 95 -8.38 3.21 1.01
N THR A 96 -9.30 3.76 1.81
CA THR A 96 -10.15 2.97 2.70
C THR A 96 -10.99 1.96 1.93
N ARG A 97 -11.62 2.37 0.82
CA ARG A 97 -12.44 1.49 -0.02
C ARG A 97 -11.64 0.37 -0.68
N ILE A 98 -10.38 0.61 -1.03
CA ILE A 98 -9.48 -0.46 -1.50
C ILE A 98 -9.21 -1.43 -0.35
N LEU A 99 -8.82 -0.93 0.83
CA LEU A 99 -8.52 -1.78 1.98
C LEU A 99 -9.69 -2.68 2.39
N THR A 100 -10.93 -2.17 2.32
CA THR A 100 -12.15 -2.92 2.63
C THR A 100 -12.63 -3.84 1.51
N GLY A 101 -12.00 -3.81 0.33
CA GLY A 101 -12.39 -4.63 -0.82
C GLY A 101 -13.61 -4.10 -1.57
N GLU A 102 -14.11 -2.91 -1.23
CA GLU A 102 -15.23 -2.26 -1.91
C GLU A 102 -14.90 -1.82 -3.33
N VAL A 103 -13.61 -1.59 -3.62
CA VAL A 103 -13.14 -1.29 -4.99
C VAL A 103 -11.81 -1.98 -5.30
N ARG A 104 -11.52 -2.21 -6.60
CA ARG A 104 -10.27 -2.84 -7.05
C ARG A 104 -9.72 -2.34 -8.38
#